data_AF-A0AAV5SGB2-F1
#
_entry.id   AF-A0AAV5SGB2-F1
#
_cell.length_a   1.000
_cell.length_b   1.000
_cell.length_c   1.000
_cell.angle_alpha   90.00
_cell.angle_beta   90.00
_cell.angle_gamma   90.00
#
_symmetry.space_group_name_H-M   'P 1'
#
loop_
_entity.id
_entity.type
_entity.pdbx_description
1 polymer ?
#
loop_
_entity_poly.entity_id
_entity_poly.type
_entity_poly.pdbx_seq_one_letter_code
_entity_poly.pdbx_strand_id
1 'polypeptide(L)'
;FISAMKGLRVGGVQINSVESVKDARKVEELLSLWKFTSLTVLVEKLIDWKCDFILSVLRKYHIQVLQIDVTKCQLRDPSCRLLQLADQVRSLVVTQRRNYEKQRGANYLFGLE
;
A
#
# COMPACT_ATOMS: atom_id res chain seq x y z
N PHE A 1 -7.45 -26.61 1.51
CA PHE A 1 -7.64 -25.21 1.96
C PHE A 1 -7.48 -24.20 0.82
N ILE A 2 -6.32 -24.13 0.15
CA ILE A 2 -6.06 -23.18 -0.96
C ILE A 2 -7.10 -23.26 -2.10
N SER A 3 -7.50 -24.47 -2.51
CA SER A 3 -8.52 -24.66 -3.56
C SER A 3 -9.88 -24.03 -3.20
N ALA A 4 -10.25 -24.02 -1.92
CA ALA A 4 -11.51 -23.44 -1.45
C ALA A 4 -11.49 -21.91 -1.44
N MET A 5 -10.31 -21.28 -1.46
CA MET A 5 -10.16 -19.82 -1.48
C MET A 5 -10.20 -19.23 -2.90
N LYS A 6 -10.14 -20.07 -3.93
CA LYS A 6 -10.09 -19.62 -5.32
C LYS A 6 -11.43 -19.03 -5.76
N GLY A 7 -11.41 -17.80 -6.26
CA GLY A 7 -12.58 -17.09 -6.78
C GLY A 7 -13.43 -16.40 -5.70
N LEU A 8 -13.02 -16.45 -4.43
CA LEU A 8 -13.70 -15.78 -3.34
C LEU A 8 -13.71 -14.26 -3.58
N ARG A 9 -14.90 -13.66 -3.46
CA ARG A 9 -15.06 -12.20 -3.54
C ARG A 9 -14.89 -11.63 -2.14
N VAL A 10 -13.88 -10.80 -1.98
CA VAL A 10 -13.60 -10.08 -0.73
C VAL A 10 -13.61 -8.59 -1.04
N GLY A 11 -14.24 -7.80 -0.17
CA GLY A 11 -14.40 -6.36 -0.40
C GLY A 11 -13.06 -5.65 -0.53
N GLY A 12 -12.15 -5.94 0.41
CA GLY A 12 -10.79 -5.43 0.41
C GLY A 12 -9.79 -6.43 0.98
N VAL A 13 -8.52 -6.24 0.63
CA VAL A 13 -7.40 -7.02 1.16
C VAL A 13 -6.43 -6.08 1.86
N GLN A 14 -6.02 -6.43 3.07
CA GLN A 14 -4.96 -5.73 3.77
C GLN A 14 -3.67 -6.55 3.72
N ILE A 15 -2.57 -5.89 3.37
CA ILE A 15 -1.22 -6.47 3.39
C ILE A 15 -0.28 -5.60 4.23
N ASN A 16 0.68 -6.25 4.88
CA ASN A 16 1.80 -5.54 5.48
C ASN A 16 2.85 -5.26 4.40
N SER A 17 3.65 -4.21 4.60
CA SER A 17 4.75 -3.85 3.71
C SER A 17 5.60 -5.06 3.39
N VAL A 18 5.85 -5.25 2.10
CA VAL A 18 6.63 -6.35 1.58
C VAL A 18 8.04 -5.82 1.32
N GLU A 19 8.97 -6.15 2.21
CA GLU A 19 10.34 -5.63 2.17
C GLU A 19 11.27 -6.45 1.25
N SER A 20 10.86 -7.67 0.85
CA SER A 20 11.66 -8.56 0.01
C SER A 20 10.89 -9.08 -1.23
N VAL A 21 11.61 -9.29 -2.33
CA VAL A 21 11.06 -9.85 -3.59
C VAL A 21 10.48 -11.26 -3.37
N LYS A 22 11.05 -12.03 -2.44
CA LYS A 22 10.57 -13.38 -2.12
C LYS A 22 9.20 -13.33 -1.45
N ASP A 23 9.00 -12.36 -0.56
CA ASP A 23 7.72 -12.16 0.11
C ASP A 23 6.67 -11.62 -0.87
N ALA A 24 7.09 -10.77 -1.80
CA ALA A 24 6.21 -10.26 -2.87
C ALA A 24 5.58 -11.39 -3.67
N ARG A 25 6.36 -12.37 -4.12
CA ARG A 25 5.84 -13.52 -4.88
C ARG A 25 4.78 -14.31 -4.12
N LYS A 26 5.02 -14.57 -2.82
CA LYS A 26 4.05 -15.30 -1.99
C LYS A 26 2.75 -14.52 -1.82
N VAL A 27 2.85 -13.21 -1.62
CA VAL A 27 1.67 -12.35 -1.53
C VAL A 27 0.93 -12.31 -2.87
N GLU A 28 1.62 -12.19 -4.01
CA GLU A 28 0.97 -12.24 -5.33
C GLU A 28 0.24 -13.56 -5.57
N GLU A 29 0.81 -14.69 -5.15
CA GLU A 29 0.18 -16.01 -5.26
C GLU A 29 -1.12 -16.05 -4.45
N LEU A 30 -1.11 -15.57 -3.21
CA LEU A 30 -2.32 -15.49 -2.37
C LEU A 30 -3.36 -14.54 -2.95
N LEU A 31 -2.95 -13.35 -3.42
CA LEU A 31 -3.84 -12.39 -4.07
C LEU A 31 -4.49 -12.97 -5.33
N SER A 32 -3.80 -13.86 -6.05
CA SER A 32 -4.33 -14.50 -7.26
C SER A 32 -5.54 -15.41 -6.99
N LEU A 33 -5.74 -15.81 -5.73
CA LEU A 33 -6.86 -16.64 -5.33
C LEU A 33 -8.15 -15.83 -5.17
N TRP A 34 -8.08 -14.51 -4.98
CA TRP A 34 -9.22 -13.69 -4.61
C TRP A 34 -9.64 -12.70 -5.69
N LYS A 35 -10.90 -12.28 -5.63
CA LYS A 35 -11.44 -11.14 -6.38
C LYS A 35 -11.70 -10.01 -5.39
N PHE A 36 -10.99 -8.90 -5.53
CA PHE A 36 -11.08 -7.74 -4.65
C PHE A 36 -11.02 -6.45 -5.45
N THR A 37 -11.50 -5.36 -4.84
CA THR A 37 -11.59 -4.05 -5.50
C THR A 37 -10.84 -2.95 -4.75
N SER A 38 -10.49 -3.20 -3.48
CA SER A 38 -9.68 -2.32 -2.66
C SER A 38 -8.47 -3.05 -2.06
N LEU A 39 -7.36 -2.33 -1.99
CA LEU A 39 -6.12 -2.79 -1.37
C LEU A 39 -5.75 -1.82 -0.25
N THR A 40 -5.45 -2.35 0.94
CA THR A 40 -4.87 -1.60 2.06
C THR A 40 -3.45 -2.07 2.28
N VAL A 41 -2.49 -1.16 2.31
CA VAL A 41 -1.09 -1.46 2.57
C VAL A 41 -0.67 -0.78 3.87
N LEU A 42 -0.23 -1.58 4.85
CA LEU A 42 0.34 -1.07 6.09
C LEU A 42 1.86 -0.96 5.94
N VAL A 43 2.39 0.25 6.07
CA VAL A 43 3.82 0.54 6.04
C VAL A 43 4.31 1.14 7.35
N GLU A 44 5.44 0.63 7.85
CA GLU A 44 6.05 1.23 9.03
C GLU A 44 6.61 2.61 8.72
N LYS A 45 7.33 2.76 7.60
CA LYS A 45 7.87 4.03 7.11
C LYS A 45 7.51 4.19 5.64
N LEU A 46 7.18 5.42 5.23
CA LEU A 46 6.94 5.74 3.82
C LEU A 46 8.24 5.98 3.02
N ILE A 47 9.40 5.71 3.61
CA ILE A 47 10.71 5.73 2.96
C ILE A 47 11.10 4.29 2.64
N ASP A 48 11.59 4.05 1.43
CA ASP A 48 12.15 2.78 0.91
C ASP A 48 11.17 1.75 0.33
N TRP A 49 10.14 2.19 -0.41
CA TRP A 49 9.52 1.31 -1.41
C TRP A 49 10.45 1.09 -2.61
N LYS A 50 11.40 0.16 -2.42
CA LYS A 50 12.30 -0.33 -3.47
C LYS A 50 11.61 -1.29 -4.46
N CYS A 51 10.40 -1.75 -4.13
CA CYS A 51 9.69 -2.75 -4.92
C CYS A 51 8.46 -2.16 -5.59
N ASP A 52 8.34 -2.32 -6.91
CA ASP A 52 7.16 -1.93 -7.71
C ASP A 52 5.96 -2.87 -7.49
N PHE A 53 6.00 -3.71 -6.46
CA PHE A 53 4.98 -4.70 -6.15
C PHE A 53 3.57 -4.10 -6.07
N ILE A 54 3.40 -2.94 -5.40
CA ILE A 54 2.09 -2.30 -5.29
C ILE A 54 1.59 -1.90 -6.69
N LEU A 55 2.42 -1.24 -7.49
CA LEU A 55 2.07 -0.87 -8.87
C LEU A 55 1.73 -2.10 -9.73
N SER A 56 2.49 -3.19 -9.59
CA SER A 56 2.24 -4.47 -10.26
C SER A 56 0.87 -5.03 -9.89
N VAL A 57 0.55 -5.08 -8.58
CA VAL A 57 -0.74 -5.58 -8.07
C VAL A 57 -1.88 -4.70 -8.56
N LEU A 58 -1.77 -3.37 -8.49
CA LEU A 58 -2.82 -2.45 -8.95
C LEU A 58 -3.15 -2.68 -10.43
N ARG A 59 -2.11 -2.78 -11.29
CA ARG A 59 -2.28 -3.02 -12.73
C ARG A 59 -2.87 -4.39 -13.04
N LYS A 60 -2.33 -5.43 -12.42
CA LYS A 60 -2.71 -6.82 -12.69
C LYS A 60 -4.16 -7.12 -12.28
N TYR A 61 -4.60 -6.54 -11.17
CA TYR A 61 -5.92 -6.79 -10.61
C TYR A 61 -6.91 -5.64 -10.86
N HIS A 62 -6.51 -4.62 -11.62
CA HIS A 62 -7.33 -3.43 -11.93
C HIS A 62 -7.97 -2.79 -10.70
N ILE A 63 -7.19 -2.69 -9.62
CA ILE A 63 -7.65 -2.16 -8.33
C ILE A 63 -7.87 -0.65 -8.45
N GLN A 64 -9.05 -0.19 -8.06
CA GLN A 64 -9.44 1.22 -8.19
C GLN A 64 -9.28 2.01 -6.89
N VAL A 65 -9.16 1.33 -5.76
CA VAL A 65 -9.04 1.95 -4.43
C VAL A 65 -7.79 1.44 -3.73
N LEU A 66 -6.88 2.36 -3.42
CA LEU A 66 -5.69 2.08 -2.63
C LEU A 66 -5.72 2.90 -1.33
N GLN A 67 -5.56 2.22 -0.20
CA GLN A 67 -5.32 2.83 1.09
C GLN A 67 -3.90 2.49 1.56
N ILE A 68 -3.17 3.49 2.03
CA ILE A 68 -1.83 3.34 2.60
C ILE A 68 -1.91 3.83 4.05
N ASP A 69 -1.74 2.91 4.98
CA ASP A 69 -1.65 3.21 6.41
C ASP A 69 -0.17 3.28 6.81
N VAL A 70 0.28 4.40 7.38
CA VAL A 70 1.69 4.67 7.67
C VAL A 70 1.91 4.91 9.15
N THR A 71 2.84 4.21 9.77
CA THR A 71 3.18 4.44 11.19
C THR A 71 4.13 5.63 11.37
N LYS A 72 5.12 5.81 10.50
CA LYS A 72 6.12 6.89 10.53
C LYS A 72 6.20 7.59 9.18
N CYS A 73 5.86 8.88 9.16
CA CYS A 73 5.85 9.71 7.95
C CYS A 73 7.11 10.60 7.89
N GLN A 74 8.29 10.00 7.98
CA GLN A 74 9.51 10.70 7.55
C GLN A 74 9.51 10.62 6.03
N LEU A 75 9.66 11.74 5.33
CA LEU A 75 9.53 11.81 3.89
C LEU A 75 10.77 12.53 3.33
N ARG A 76 11.69 11.79 2.70
CA ARG A 76 12.66 12.38 1.77
C ARG A 76 12.10 12.15 0.37
N ASP A 77 11.41 13.16 -0.15
CA ASP A 77 10.84 13.20 -1.50
C ASP A 77 9.87 12.05 -1.88
N PRO A 78 8.70 11.96 -1.22
CA PRO A 78 7.68 10.94 -1.48
C PRO A 78 6.80 11.25 -2.69
N SER A 79 6.96 12.46 -3.23
CA SER A 79 6.10 13.12 -4.21
C SER A 79 5.92 12.24 -5.44
N CYS A 80 7.01 11.77 -6.03
CA CYS A 80 6.98 11.01 -7.28
C CYS A 80 6.27 9.66 -7.15
N ARG A 81 6.46 8.94 -6.04
CA ARG A 81 5.86 7.60 -5.84
C ARG A 81 4.36 7.69 -5.55
N LEU A 82 3.95 8.61 -4.70
CA LEU A 82 2.52 8.80 -4.41
C LEU A 82 1.76 9.28 -5.65
N LEU A 83 2.37 10.15 -6.46
CA LEU A 83 1.80 10.58 -7.74
C LEU A 83 1.66 9.41 -8.73
N GLN A 84 2.69 8.56 -8.86
CA GLN A 84 2.60 7.35 -9.68
C GLN A 84 1.49 6.41 -9.22
N LEU A 85 1.27 6.28 -7.92
CA LEU A 85 0.20 5.44 -7.40
C LEU A 85 -1.17 6.07 -7.64
N ALA A 86 -1.29 7.39 -7.44
CA ALA A 86 -2.51 8.14 -7.69
C ALA A 86 -2.95 8.06 -9.16
N ASP A 87 -2.02 8.03 -10.11
CA ASP A 87 -2.30 7.85 -11.53
C ASP A 87 -2.92 6.48 -11.87
N GLN A 88 -2.62 5.45 -11.07
CA GLN A 88 -3.08 4.08 -11.33
C GLN A 88 -4.44 3.75 -10.70
N VAL A 89 -4.95 4.61 -9.81
CA VAL A 89 -6.16 4.33 -9.02
C VAL A 89 -7.15 5.49 -9.10
N ARG A 90 -8.44 5.18 -8.89
CA ARG A 90 -9.48 6.21 -8.80
C ARG A 90 -9.42 6.95 -7.45
N SER A 91 -9.03 6.26 -6.39
CA SER A 91 -8.97 6.80 -5.03
C SER A 91 -7.70 6.33 -4.33
N LEU A 92 -6.88 7.29 -3.91
CA LEU A 92 -5.71 7.07 -3.07
C LEU A 92 -5.95 7.74 -1.70
N VAL A 93 -5.93 6.96 -0.63
CA VAL A 93 -6.02 7.46 0.74
C VAL A 93 -4.72 7.15 1.45
N VAL A 94 -4.06 8.17 2.02
CA VAL A 94 -2.86 8.01 2.83
C VAL A 94 -3.17 8.44 4.25
N THR A 95 -3.13 7.51 5.19
CA THR A 95 -3.45 7.74 6.60
C THR A 95 -2.20 7.55 7.44
N GLN A 96 -1.81 8.57 8.22
CA GLN A 96 -0.79 8.38 9.24
C GLN A 96 -1.42 7.82 10.52
N ARG A 97 -1.09 6.59 10.90
CA ARG A 97 -1.40 6.04 12.22
C ARG A 97 -0.47 6.69 13.24
N ARG A 98 -0.98 7.70 13.96
CA ARG A 98 -0.26 8.31 15.09
C ARG A 98 -0.06 7.26 16.18
N ASN A 99 1.15 6.72 16.30
CA ASN A 99 1.58 6.22 17.60
C ASN A 99 1.72 7.42 18.53
N TYR A 100 1.21 7.30 19.76
CA TYR A 100 1.22 8.31 20.83
C TYR A 100 2.63 8.71 21.32
N GLU A 101 3.66 8.65 20.47
CA GLU A 101 4.97 9.17 20.81
C GLU A 101 5.12 10.58 20.23
N LYS A 102 5.15 11.54 21.16
CA LYS A 102 5.41 12.97 20.99
C LYS A 102 6.45 13.26 19.89
N GLN A 103 6.01 13.52 18.67
CA GLN A 103 6.86 14.18 17.67
C GLN A 103 6.55 15.68 17.67
N ARG A 104 7.47 16.44 18.27
CA ARG A 104 7.60 17.89 18.09
C ARG A 104 8.05 18.12 16.64
N GLY A 105 7.18 18.70 15.83
CA GLY A 105 7.46 19.09 14.44
C GLY A 105 6.22 18.89 13.58
N ALA A 106 5.78 19.95 12.91
CA ALA A 106 4.67 19.87 11.97
C ALA A 106 5.07 18.96 10.79
N ASN A 107 4.50 17.75 10.75
CA ASN A 107 4.69 16.83 9.65
C ASN A 107 3.70 17.18 8.54
N TYR A 108 4.11 18.02 7.61
CA TYR A 108 3.34 18.27 6.39
C TYR A 108 3.53 17.10 5.41
N LEU A 109 2.43 16.46 5.02
CA LEU A 109 2.41 15.35 4.05
C LEU A 109 2.92 15.74 2.66
N PHE A 110 2.94 17.03 2.33
CA PHE A 110 3.22 17.54 0.98
C PHE A 110 4.29 18.63 0.93
N GLY A 111 5.06 18.84 2.00
CA GLY A 111 6.22 19.74 1.97
C GLY A 111 5.95 21.14 1.42
N LEU A 112 4.83 21.76 1.79
CA LEU A 112 4.63 23.19 1.54
C LEU A 112 5.18 23.97 2.75
N GLU A 113 6.32 24.62 2.53
CA GLU A 113 6.69 25.84 3.26
C GLU A 113 6.02 27.05 2.60
#